data_AF-A0A3Q4GJC7-F1
#
_entry.id   AF-A0A3Q4GJC7-F1
#
_cell.length_a   1.000
_cell.length_b   1.000
_cell.length_c   1.000
_cell.angle_alpha   90.00
_cell.angle_beta   90.00
_cell.angle_gamma   90.00
#
_symmetry.space_group_name_H-M   'P 1'
#
loop_
_entity.id
_entity.type
_entity.pdbx_description
1 polymer ?
#
loop_
_entity_poly.entity_id
_entity_poly.type
_entity_poly.pdbx_seq_one_letter_code
_entity_poly.pdbx_strand_id
1 'polypeptide(L)'
;MQPPPRKVKESQQMKVVFSEQLNKLQTKQHLDTELLEEIRSFSKHRAAIEKEYGQVSKQDLFYLCAFRSVFSVWRSVVDATAQTAASRLFAAEEYRRLSGQVSKSLRNAKDVRGLERLQRVQAEVVDALRELQRVKKCYHDFSHIASIAREKTADAQARSVARKSEHGIFHFKTGLHKTTTKLTARLKECDDRLTEVRNEYLLTLAAVRAHRHSAGSLWFRRRGLPGEGG
;
A
#
# COMPACT_ATOMS: atom_id res chain seq x y z
N MET A 1 1.79 39.38 -10.97
CA MET A 1 1.69 38.68 -9.67
C MET A 1 1.24 37.25 -9.91
N GLN A 2 2.17 36.29 -9.89
CA GLN A 2 1.85 34.87 -10.03
C GLN A 2 1.21 34.40 -8.71
N PRO A 3 0.05 33.70 -8.73
CA PRO A 3 -0.56 33.23 -7.49
C PRO A 3 0.41 32.27 -6.79
N PRO A 4 0.54 32.35 -5.45
CA PRO A 4 1.46 31.50 -4.71
C PRO A 4 1.15 30.03 -4.99
N PRO A 5 2.17 29.18 -5.21
CA PRO A 5 1.97 27.78 -5.56
C PRO A 5 1.10 27.12 -4.50
N ARG A 6 -0.07 26.62 -4.93
CA ARG A 6 -1.02 25.96 -4.02
C ARG A 6 -0.29 24.77 -3.39
N LYS A 7 0.01 24.86 -2.09
CA LYS A 7 0.52 23.72 -1.32
C LYS A 7 -0.46 22.56 -1.52
N VAL A 8 -0.05 21.58 -2.32
CA VAL A 8 -0.86 20.40 -2.59
C VAL A 8 -1.07 19.69 -1.25
N LYS A 9 -2.33 19.39 -0.92
CA LYS A 9 -2.67 18.71 0.35
C LYS A 9 -1.86 17.40 0.42
N GLU A 10 -1.22 17.13 1.56
CA GLU A 10 -0.42 15.90 1.77
C GLU A 10 -1.22 14.63 1.44
N SER A 11 -2.52 14.63 1.73
CA SER A 11 -3.44 13.55 1.35
C SER A 11 -3.52 13.31 -0.16
N GLN A 12 -3.40 14.36 -0.98
CA GLN A 12 -3.43 14.25 -2.44
C GLN A 12 -2.12 13.68 -2.99
N GLN A 13 -0.98 14.13 -2.45
CA GLN A 13 0.33 13.55 -2.81
C GLN A 13 0.37 12.05 -2.47
N MET A 14 -0.14 11.68 -1.29
CA MET A 14 -0.22 10.27 -0.88
C MET A 14 -1.11 9.43 -1.82
N LYS A 15 -2.26 9.98 -2.25
CA LYS A 15 -3.13 9.30 -3.23
C LYS A 15 -2.44 9.05 -4.57
N VAL A 16 -1.63 9.99 -5.04
CA VAL A 16 -0.86 9.81 -6.29
C VAL A 16 0.12 8.65 -6.12
N VAL A 17 0.90 8.64 -5.03
CA VAL A 17 1.84 7.55 -4.74
C VAL A 17 1.12 6.20 -4.62
N PHE A 18 -0.02 6.13 -3.93
CA PHE A 18 -0.81 4.90 -3.81
C PHE A 18 -1.36 4.41 -5.14
N SER A 19 -1.84 5.32 -5.99
CA SER A 19 -2.28 5.00 -7.35
C SER A 19 -1.14 4.42 -8.19
N GLU A 20 0.03 5.05 -8.16
CA GLU A 20 1.22 4.54 -8.86
C GLU A 20 1.64 3.15 -8.37
N GLN A 21 1.59 2.92 -7.05
CA GLN A 21 1.91 1.62 -6.44
C GLN A 21 0.92 0.53 -6.88
N LEU A 22 -0.38 0.84 -6.88
CA LEU A 22 -1.42 -0.08 -7.33
C LEU A 22 -1.27 -0.40 -8.82
N ASN A 23 -1.07 0.62 -9.65
CA ASN A 23 -0.88 0.43 -11.09
C ASN A 23 0.32 -0.48 -11.37
N LYS A 24 1.47 -0.22 -10.73
CA LYS A 24 2.66 -1.09 -10.87
C LYS A 24 2.38 -2.53 -10.47
N LEU A 25 1.67 -2.74 -9.37
CA LEU A 25 1.34 -4.08 -8.88
C LEU A 25 0.34 -4.80 -9.81
N GLN A 26 -0.68 -4.08 -10.29
CA GLN A 26 -1.66 -4.61 -11.25
C GLN A 26 -1.01 -4.97 -12.58
N THR A 27 -0.14 -4.10 -13.12
CA THR A 27 0.63 -4.39 -14.32
C THR A 27 1.51 -5.62 -14.12
N LYS A 28 2.22 -5.72 -13.00
CA LYS A 28 3.05 -6.89 -12.69
C LYS A 28 2.22 -8.18 -12.59
N GLN A 29 1.06 -8.13 -11.93
CA GLN A 29 0.16 -9.28 -11.84
C GLN A 29 -0.41 -9.67 -13.21
N HIS A 30 -0.70 -8.70 -14.07
CA HIS A 30 -1.16 -8.94 -15.43
C HIS A 30 -0.07 -9.62 -16.26
N LEU A 31 1.15 -9.10 -16.25
CA LEU A 31 2.30 -9.69 -16.95
C LEU A 31 2.62 -11.11 -16.45
N ASP A 32 2.57 -11.34 -15.14
CA ASP A 32 2.74 -12.70 -14.57
C ASP A 32 1.66 -13.66 -15.09
N THR A 33 0.43 -13.19 -15.26
CA THR A 33 -0.70 -13.97 -15.77
C THR A 33 -0.50 -14.30 -17.25
N GLU A 34 -0.11 -13.32 -18.07
CA GLU A 34 0.20 -13.51 -19.49
C GLU A 34 1.35 -14.52 -19.68
N LEU A 35 2.43 -14.38 -18.90
CA LEU A 35 3.55 -15.32 -18.94
C LEU A 35 3.11 -16.76 -18.59
N LEU A 36 2.24 -16.93 -17.59
CA LEU A 36 1.68 -18.24 -17.26
C LEU A 36 0.83 -18.80 -18.42
N GLU A 37 0.07 -17.96 -19.11
CA GLU A 37 -0.68 -18.39 -20.30
C GLU A 37 0.23 -18.81 -21.45
N GLU A 38 1.33 -18.10 -21.68
CA GLU A 38 2.36 -18.44 -22.66
C GLU A 38 3.02 -19.78 -22.33
N ILE A 39 3.48 -19.98 -21.08
CA ILE A 39 4.08 -21.25 -20.64
C ILE A 39 3.10 -22.40 -20.82
N ARG A 40 1.82 -22.19 -20.50
CA ARG A 40 0.77 -23.20 -20.70
C ARG A 40 0.60 -23.54 -22.17
N SER A 41 0.56 -22.53 -23.04
CA SER A 41 0.45 -22.69 -24.50
C SER A 41 1.64 -23.43 -25.08
N PHE A 42 2.86 -22.99 -24.75
CA PHE A 42 4.11 -23.62 -25.15
C PHE A 42 4.15 -25.10 -24.72
N SER A 43 3.84 -25.38 -23.46
CA SER A 43 3.82 -26.75 -22.93
C SER A 43 2.81 -27.62 -23.68
N LYS A 44 1.64 -27.08 -24.03
CA LYS A 44 0.64 -27.82 -24.81
C LYS A 44 1.14 -28.14 -26.22
N HIS A 45 1.75 -27.17 -26.91
CA HIS A 45 2.32 -27.39 -28.25
C HIS A 45 3.48 -28.39 -28.21
N ARG A 46 4.40 -28.26 -27.25
CA ARG A 46 5.52 -29.21 -27.06
C ARG A 46 5.01 -30.62 -26.77
N ALA A 47 4.00 -30.77 -25.92
CA ALA A 47 3.40 -32.08 -25.64
C ALA A 47 2.79 -32.73 -26.88
N ALA A 48 2.18 -31.96 -27.78
CA ALA A 48 1.63 -32.47 -29.04
C ALA A 48 2.75 -32.96 -29.97
N ILE A 49 3.78 -32.12 -30.17
CA ILE A 49 4.94 -32.44 -31.02
C ILE A 49 5.64 -33.72 -30.53
N GLU A 50 6.00 -33.79 -29.25
CA GLU A 50 6.70 -34.96 -28.70
C GLU A 50 5.86 -36.25 -28.78
N LYS A 51 4.53 -36.12 -28.63
CA LYS A 51 3.61 -37.25 -28.80
C LYS A 51 3.57 -37.74 -30.25
N GLU A 52 3.46 -36.84 -31.22
CA GLU A 52 3.46 -37.18 -32.65
C GLU A 52 4.77 -37.86 -33.05
N TYR A 53 5.91 -37.30 -32.67
CA TYR A 53 7.22 -37.92 -32.93
C TYR A 53 7.38 -39.29 -32.25
N GLY A 54 6.91 -39.44 -31.01
CA GLY A 54 6.93 -40.72 -30.32
C GLY A 54 6.03 -41.78 -30.99
N GLN A 55 4.90 -41.36 -31.58
CA GLN A 55 3.99 -42.25 -32.29
C GLN A 55 4.55 -42.70 -33.64
N VAL A 56 5.12 -41.78 -34.44
CA VAL A 56 5.75 -42.10 -35.73
C VAL A 56 6.91 -43.07 -35.53
N SER A 57 7.79 -42.82 -34.55
CA SER A 57 8.91 -43.73 -34.26
C SER A 57 8.47 -45.13 -33.79
N LYS A 58 7.32 -45.26 -33.12
CA LYS A 58 6.73 -46.57 -32.80
C LYS A 58 6.18 -47.27 -34.03
N GLN A 59 5.60 -46.53 -34.96
CA GLN A 59 5.05 -47.07 -36.20
C GLN A 59 6.16 -47.57 -37.13
N ASP A 60 7.26 -46.84 -37.27
CA ASP A 60 8.44 -47.28 -38.04
C ASP A 60 9.02 -48.60 -37.49
N LEU A 61 9.04 -48.76 -36.16
CA LEU A 61 9.48 -49.98 -35.49
C LEU A 61 8.72 -51.23 -35.95
N PHE A 62 7.41 -51.09 -36.20
CA PHE A 62 6.55 -52.18 -36.64
C PHE A 62 6.96 -52.71 -38.03
N TYR A 63 7.37 -51.81 -38.93
CA TYR A 63 7.74 -52.16 -40.29
C TYR A 63 9.16 -52.74 -40.42
N LEU A 64 10.07 -52.41 -39.49
CA LEU A 64 11.46 -52.86 -39.55
C LEU A 64 11.66 -54.35 -39.15
N CYS A 65 10.66 -55.05 -38.60
CA CYS A 65 10.72 -56.39 -38.00
C CYS A 65 11.11 -57.61 -38.88
N ALA A 66 11.61 -57.43 -40.11
CA ALA A 66 11.57 -58.46 -41.14
C ALA A 66 12.88 -59.23 -41.49
N PHE A 67 14.05 -59.03 -40.85
CA PHE A 67 15.31 -59.66 -41.33
C PHE A 67 16.19 -60.35 -40.25
N ARG A 68 16.80 -61.51 -40.58
CA ARG A 68 17.37 -62.52 -39.63
C ARG A 68 18.90 -62.65 -39.51
N SER A 69 19.77 -62.04 -40.33
CA SER A 69 21.25 -62.16 -40.20
C SER A 69 21.96 -60.88 -39.76
N VAL A 70 21.45 -59.71 -40.15
CA VAL A 70 21.74 -58.38 -39.59
C VAL A 70 21.13 -58.21 -38.18
N PHE A 71 20.64 -59.30 -37.60
CA PHE A 71 19.67 -59.33 -36.52
C PHE A 71 20.12 -58.71 -35.19
N SER A 72 21.40 -58.81 -34.81
CA SER A 72 21.90 -58.20 -33.57
C SER A 72 22.03 -56.67 -33.70
N VAL A 73 22.59 -56.21 -34.80
CA VAL A 73 22.68 -54.78 -35.15
C VAL A 73 21.27 -54.21 -35.33
N TRP A 74 20.42 -54.94 -36.05
CA TRP A 74 19.03 -54.59 -36.27
C TRP A 74 18.23 -54.54 -34.96
N ARG A 75 18.39 -55.53 -34.07
CA ARG A 75 17.78 -55.51 -32.73
C ARG A 75 18.25 -54.30 -31.91
N SER A 76 19.54 -53.98 -31.94
CA SER A 76 20.08 -52.79 -31.27
C SER A 76 19.46 -51.48 -31.79
N VAL A 77 19.27 -51.36 -33.11
CA VAL A 77 18.59 -50.20 -33.73
C VAL A 77 17.11 -50.13 -33.35
N VAL A 78 16.42 -51.27 -33.29
CA VAL A 78 15.02 -51.38 -32.84
C VAL A 78 14.91 -50.96 -31.38
N ASP A 79 15.77 -51.51 -30.50
CA ASP A 79 15.78 -51.20 -29.07
C ASP A 79 16.08 -49.71 -28.84
N ALA A 80 17.04 -49.13 -29.56
CA ALA A 80 17.38 -47.71 -29.50
C ALA A 80 16.22 -46.81 -29.97
N THR A 81 15.53 -47.19 -31.05
CA THR A 81 14.36 -46.47 -31.56
C THR A 81 13.18 -46.55 -30.57
N ALA A 82 12.94 -47.73 -30.00
CA ALA A 82 11.91 -47.94 -28.99
C ALA A 82 12.19 -47.11 -27.71
N GLN A 83 13.43 -47.08 -27.25
CA GLN A 83 13.86 -46.27 -26.11
C GLN A 83 13.69 -44.77 -26.40
N THR A 84 14.04 -44.32 -27.61
CA THR A 84 13.84 -42.92 -28.04
C THR A 84 12.36 -42.54 -28.05
N ALA A 85 11.50 -43.42 -28.57
CA ALA A 85 10.06 -43.20 -28.58
C ALA A 85 9.47 -43.15 -27.16
N ALA A 86 9.94 -44.02 -26.26
CA ALA A 86 9.54 -44.01 -24.85
C ALA A 86 9.93 -42.70 -24.15
N SER A 87 11.18 -42.24 -24.33
CA SER A 87 11.66 -40.97 -23.78
C SER A 87 10.85 -39.76 -24.26
N ARG A 88 10.46 -39.73 -25.54
CA ARG A 88 9.61 -38.65 -26.10
C ARG A 88 8.20 -38.65 -25.52
N LEU A 89 7.59 -39.81 -25.35
CA LEU A 89 6.26 -39.92 -24.73
C LEU A 89 6.28 -39.49 -23.26
N PHE A 90 7.33 -39.85 -22.53
CA PHE A 90 7.55 -39.38 -21.17
C PHE A 90 7.66 -37.85 -21.10
N ALA A 91 8.44 -37.24 -22.00
CA ALA A 91 8.54 -35.78 -22.09
C ALA A 91 7.18 -35.12 -22.39
N ALA A 92 6.36 -35.71 -23.27
CA ALA A 92 5.01 -35.22 -23.57
C ALA A 92 4.08 -35.24 -22.34
N GLU A 93 4.19 -36.27 -21.50
CA GLU A 93 3.44 -36.37 -20.24
C GLU A 93 3.88 -35.29 -19.25
N GLU A 94 5.18 -35.02 -19.17
CA GLU A 94 5.73 -34.01 -18.29
C GLU A 94 5.28 -32.59 -18.67
N TYR A 95 5.27 -32.25 -19.97
CA TYR A 95 4.70 -31.00 -20.44
C TYR A 95 3.20 -30.88 -20.14
N ARG A 96 2.44 -31.97 -20.24
CA ARG A 96 1.02 -32.00 -19.88
C ARG A 96 0.83 -31.76 -18.37
N ARG A 97 1.68 -32.34 -17.54
CA ARG A 97 1.71 -32.14 -16.08
C ARG A 97 1.97 -30.67 -15.74
N LEU A 98 2.98 -30.06 -16.35
CA LEU A 98 3.32 -28.64 -16.20
C LEU A 98 2.14 -27.73 -16.61
N SER A 99 1.52 -27.98 -17.76
CA SER A 99 0.33 -27.25 -18.21
C SER A 99 -0.82 -27.30 -17.18
N GLY A 100 -1.02 -28.47 -16.54
CA GLY A 100 -1.99 -28.64 -15.47
C GLY A 100 -1.64 -27.85 -14.20
N GLN A 101 -0.37 -27.81 -13.80
CA GLN A 101 0.11 -27.02 -12.65
C GLN A 101 -0.04 -25.52 -12.89
N VAL A 102 0.35 -25.04 -14.07
CA VAL A 102 0.20 -23.63 -14.45
C VAL A 102 -1.26 -23.21 -14.45
N SER A 103 -2.17 -24.07 -14.93
CA SER A 103 -3.62 -23.81 -14.88
C SER A 103 -4.17 -23.72 -13.44
N LYS A 104 -3.62 -24.48 -12.50
CA LYS A 104 -3.95 -24.36 -11.07
C LYS A 104 -3.40 -23.05 -10.49
N SER A 105 -2.15 -22.72 -10.83
CA SER A 105 -1.50 -21.48 -10.41
C SER A 105 -2.26 -20.25 -10.90
N LEU A 106 -2.70 -20.22 -12.16
CA LEU A 106 -3.48 -19.13 -12.75
C LEU A 106 -4.80 -18.87 -12.01
N ARG A 107 -5.47 -19.94 -11.56
CA ARG A 107 -6.69 -19.81 -10.73
C ARG A 107 -6.40 -19.21 -9.36
N ASN A 108 -5.25 -19.51 -8.78
CA ASN A 108 -4.82 -19.00 -7.48
C ASN A 108 -4.22 -17.57 -7.58
N ALA A 109 -3.56 -17.25 -8.69
CA ALA A 109 -2.92 -15.96 -8.98
C ALA A 109 -3.93 -14.83 -9.19
N LYS A 110 -5.21 -15.15 -9.41
CA LYS A 110 -6.35 -14.24 -9.22
C LYS A 110 -6.57 -13.92 -7.74
N ASP A 111 -5.53 -13.70 -6.94
CA ASP A 111 -5.64 -13.33 -5.52
C ASP A 111 -6.05 -11.86 -5.39
N VAL A 112 -7.27 -11.56 -5.84
CA VAL A 112 -7.97 -10.26 -5.75
C VAL A 112 -7.96 -9.77 -4.30
N ARG A 113 -7.98 -10.69 -3.33
CA ARG A 113 -7.99 -10.39 -1.89
C ARG A 113 -6.76 -9.64 -1.41
N GLY A 114 -5.58 -9.88 -2.02
CA GLY A 114 -4.35 -9.17 -1.66
C GLY A 114 -4.41 -7.70 -2.07
N LEU A 115 -4.90 -7.44 -3.28
CA LEU A 115 -5.09 -6.09 -3.82
C LEU A 115 -6.19 -5.32 -3.06
N GLU A 116 -7.32 -5.97 -2.78
CA GLU A 116 -8.43 -5.39 -2.01
C GLU A 116 -7.99 -4.98 -0.60
N ARG A 117 -7.21 -5.83 0.09
CA ARG A 117 -6.66 -5.51 1.41
C ARG A 117 -5.72 -4.31 1.34
N LEU A 118 -4.85 -4.24 0.34
CA LEU A 118 -3.95 -3.11 0.14
C LEU A 118 -4.73 -1.82 -0.12
N GLN A 119 -5.73 -1.85 -1.00
CA GLN A 119 -6.58 -0.70 -1.29
C GLN A 119 -7.32 -0.20 -0.05
N ARG A 120 -7.82 -1.11 0.78
CA ARG A 120 -8.47 -0.77 2.06
C ARG A 120 -7.52 -0.03 3.01
N VAL A 121 -6.32 -0.57 3.23
CA VAL A 121 -5.31 0.06 4.10
C VAL A 121 -4.87 1.42 3.52
N GLN A 122 -4.73 1.54 2.21
CA GLN A 122 -4.42 2.82 1.55
C GLN A 122 -5.52 3.86 1.75
N ALA A 123 -6.79 3.46 1.68
CA ALA A 123 -7.93 4.34 1.95
C ALA A 123 -7.93 4.82 3.41
N GLU A 124 -7.72 3.91 4.37
CA GLU A 124 -7.61 4.24 5.80
C GLU A 124 -6.50 5.26 6.08
N VAL A 125 -5.32 5.11 5.46
CA VAL A 125 -4.21 6.07 5.60
C VAL A 125 -4.59 7.45 5.03
N VAL A 126 -5.29 7.48 3.90
CA VAL A 126 -5.76 8.74 3.29
C VAL A 126 -6.78 9.44 4.18
N ASP A 127 -7.68 8.70 4.80
CA ASP A 127 -8.69 9.25 5.71
C ASP A 127 -8.06 9.73 7.02
N ALA A 128 -7.09 9.00 7.58
CA ALA A 128 -6.32 9.47 8.73
C ALA A 128 -5.56 10.77 8.42
N LEU A 129 -5.02 10.93 7.20
CA LEU A 129 -4.40 12.19 6.76
C LEU A 129 -5.41 13.33 6.63
N ARG A 130 -6.64 13.05 6.19
CA ARG A 130 -7.71 14.07 6.11
C ARG A 130 -8.12 14.55 7.51
N GLU A 131 -8.28 13.61 8.45
CA GLU A 131 -8.58 13.94 9.84
C GLU A 131 -7.45 14.74 10.49
N LEU A 132 -6.19 14.36 10.26
CA LEU A 132 -5.04 15.15 10.73
C LEU A 132 -5.10 16.60 10.23
N GLN A 133 -5.45 16.83 8.97
CA GLN A 133 -5.58 18.19 8.43
C GLN A 133 -6.76 18.95 9.06
N ARG A 134 -7.88 18.27 9.35
CA ARG A 134 -9.03 18.85 10.06
C ARG A 134 -8.65 19.29 11.46
N VAL A 135 -8.10 18.38 12.27
CA VAL A 135 -7.69 18.65 13.66
C VAL A 135 -6.57 19.71 13.71
N LYS A 136 -5.62 19.65 12.77
CA LYS A 136 -4.59 20.70 12.63
C LYS A 136 -5.23 22.07 12.42
N LYS A 137 -6.23 22.20 11.53
CA LYS A 137 -6.92 23.48 11.31
C LYS A 137 -7.59 23.96 12.61
N CYS A 138 -8.35 23.09 13.28
CA CYS A 138 -8.98 23.41 14.55
C CYS A 138 -7.97 23.90 15.59
N TYR A 139 -6.80 23.25 15.70
CA TYR A 139 -5.73 23.68 16.60
C TYR A 139 -5.26 25.12 16.33
N HIS A 140 -5.08 25.49 15.06
CA HIS A 140 -4.67 26.86 14.70
C HIS A 140 -5.78 27.87 15.02
N ASP A 141 -7.04 27.53 14.72
CA ASP A 141 -8.19 28.39 15.00
C ASP A 141 -8.35 28.65 16.51
N PHE A 142 -8.28 27.60 17.34
CA PHE A 142 -8.35 27.73 18.81
C PHE A 142 -7.12 28.41 19.41
N SER A 143 -5.93 28.18 18.85
CA SER A 143 -4.71 28.89 19.28
C SER A 143 -4.84 30.40 19.07
N HIS A 144 -5.42 30.80 17.94
CA HIS A 144 -5.71 32.21 17.65
C HIS A 144 -6.76 32.81 18.60
N ILE A 145 -7.86 32.09 18.85
CA ILE A 145 -8.90 32.51 19.80
C ILE A 145 -8.33 32.69 21.21
N ALA A 146 -7.53 31.74 21.69
CA ALA A 146 -6.88 31.82 23.00
C ALA A 146 -5.91 33.00 23.07
N SER A 147 -5.15 33.28 22.00
CA SER A 147 -4.28 34.46 21.94
C SER A 147 -5.05 35.77 22.12
N ILE A 148 -6.18 35.93 21.40
CA ILE A 148 -7.04 37.11 21.53
C ILE A 148 -7.64 37.20 22.94
N ALA A 149 -8.03 36.06 23.54
CA ALA A 149 -8.57 36.03 24.89
C ALA A 149 -7.53 36.44 25.95
N ARG A 150 -6.27 36.04 25.77
CA ARG A 150 -5.14 36.45 26.62
C ARG A 150 -4.89 37.95 26.53
N GLU A 151 -4.84 38.51 25.31
CA GLU A 151 -4.67 39.95 25.09
C GLU A 151 -5.79 40.76 25.75
N LYS A 152 -7.05 40.39 25.53
CA LYS A 152 -8.22 41.05 26.16
C LYS A 152 -8.19 40.98 27.69
N THR A 153 -7.71 39.87 28.24
CA THR A 153 -7.60 39.70 29.70
C THR A 153 -6.46 40.53 30.26
N ALA A 154 -5.31 40.57 29.59
CA ALA A 154 -4.16 41.40 29.95
C ALA A 154 -4.53 42.89 29.92
N ASP A 155 -5.23 43.34 28.87
CA ASP A 155 -5.73 44.72 28.75
C ASP A 155 -6.68 45.10 29.89
N ALA A 156 -7.62 44.21 30.23
CA ALA A 156 -8.56 44.44 31.33
C ALA A 156 -7.86 44.48 32.69
N GLN A 157 -6.83 43.65 32.89
CA GLN A 157 -6.00 43.65 34.10
C GLN A 157 -5.15 44.93 34.18
N ALA A 158 -4.51 45.35 33.09
CA ALA A 158 -3.75 46.60 33.02
C ALA A 158 -4.63 47.82 33.35
N ARG A 159 -5.85 47.88 32.80
CA ARG A 159 -6.85 48.91 33.14
C ARG A 159 -7.26 48.86 34.62
N SER A 160 -7.40 47.68 35.20
CA SER A 160 -7.68 47.52 36.63
C SER A 160 -6.53 48.00 37.51
N VAL A 161 -5.28 47.72 37.14
CA VAL A 161 -4.09 48.15 37.89
C VAL A 161 -3.90 49.67 37.79
N ALA A 162 -3.97 50.25 36.59
CA ALA A 162 -3.83 51.70 36.38
C ALA A 162 -4.89 52.52 37.13
N ARG A 163 -6.10 52.00 37.29
CA ARG A 163 -7.19 52.66 38.03
C ARG A 163 -7.18 52.38 39.54
N LYS A 164 -6.34 51.46 40.03
CA LYS A 164 -6.12 51.28 41.48
C LYS A 164 -5.24 52.40 42.06
N SER A 165 -4.34 52.97 41.25
CA SER A 165 -3.49 54.12 41.62
C SER A 165 -4.19 55.47 41.56
N GLU A 166 -5.35 55.58 40.91
CA GLU A 166 -6.17 56.80 40.87
C GLU A 166 -7.30 56.74 41.91
N HIS A 167 -7.42 57.76 42.75
CA HIS A 167 -8.43 57.85 43.80
C HIS A 167 -9.81 58.17 43.20
N GLY A 168 -10.61 57.16 42.85
CA GLY A 168 -11.95 57.38 42.29
C GLY A 168 -12.94 56.23 42.46
N ILE A 169 -14.03 56.50 43.19
CA ILE A 169 -15.38 55.91 43.13
C ILE A 169 -15.48 54.38 43.31
N PHE A 170 -15.92 53.95 44.50
CA PHE A 170 -16.11 52.54 44.90
C PHE A 170 -17.02 51.72 43.97
N HIS A 171 -18.07 52.30 43.39
CA HIS A 171 -19.01 51.58 42.52
C HIS A 171 -18.39 51.16 41.17
N PHE A 172 -17.44 51.92 40.63
CA PHE A 172 -16.75 51.61 39.38
C PHE A 172 -15.71 50.48 39.56
N LYS A 173 -15.07 50.41 40.73
CA LYS A 173 -14.13 49.33 41.08
C LYS A 173 -14.80 47.96 41.08
N THR A 174 -16.00 47.84 41.64
CA THR A 174 -16.74 46.57 41.66
C THR A 174 -17.16 46.11 40.25
N GLY A 175 -17.57 47.04 39.39
CA GLY A 175 -17.90 46.75 37.99
C GLY A 175 -16.69 46.24 37.19
N LEU A 176 -15.53 46.91 37.34
CA LEU A 176 -14.29 46.51 36.69
C LEU A 176 -13.77 45.15 37.20
N HIS A 177 -13.89 44.90 38.50
CA HIS A 177 -13.54 43.60 39.06
C HIS A 177 -14.42 42.46 38.50
N LYS A 178 -15.73 42.68 38.38
CA LYS A 178 -16.66 41.71 37.77
C LYS A 178 -16.31 41.42 36.30
N THR A 179 -15.95 42.43 35.52
CA THR A 179 -15.56 42.23 34.11
C THR A 179 -14.22 41.51 33.99
N THR A 180 -13.23 41.84 34.81
CA THR A 180 -11.94 41.12 34.87
C THR A 180 -12.15 39.65 35.23
N THR A 181 -12.99 39.34 36.24
CA THR A 181 -13.29 37.95 36.62
C THR A 181 -13.98 37.19 35.49
N LYS A 182 -14.93 37.81 34.79
CA LYS A 182 -15.61 37.21 33.64
C LYS A 182 -14.66 36.93 32.47
N LEU A 183 -13.74 37.84 32.17
CA LEU A 183 -12.74 37.65 31.12
C LEU A 183 -11.73 36.56 31.51
N THR A 184 -11.32 36.51 32.77
CA THR A 184 -10.43 35.46 33.29
C THR A 184 -11.08 34.08 33.22
N ALA A 185 -12.37 33.96 33.54
CA ALA A 185 -13.13 32.71 33.39
C ALA A 185 -13.22 32.26 31.92
N ARG A 186 -13.46 33.20 31.00
CA ARG A 186 -13.48 32.92 29.55
C ARG A 186 -12.09 32.52 29.02
N LEU A 187 -11.03 33.15 29.51
CA LEU A 187 -9.66 32.76 29.18
C LEU A 187 -9.39 31.31 29.58
N LYS A 188 -9.77 30.93 30.81
CA LYS A 188 -9.63 29.55 31.27
C LYS A 188 -10.36 28.56 30.36
N GLU A 189 -11.62 28.83 30.00
CA GLU A 189 -12.37 27.98 29.07
C GLU A 189 -11.69 27.87 27.69
N CYS A 190 -11.15 28.97 27.17
CA CYS A 190 -10.39 28.94 25.92
C CYS A 190 -9.09 28.13 26.03
N ASP A 191 -8.36 28.24 27.14
CA ASP A 191 -7.13 27.49 27.39
C ASP A 191 -7.40 25.98 27.58
N ASP A 192 -8.50 25.63 28.27
CA ASP A 192 -8.93 24.23 28.43
C ASP A 192 -9.25 23.61 27.06
N ARG A 193 -10.03 24.31 26.22
CA ARG A 193 -10.35 23.85 24.85
C ARG A 193 -9.11 23.77 23.95
N LEU A 194 -8.19 24.74 24.05
CA LEU A 194 -6.94 24.70 23.29
C LEU A 194 -6.10 23.46 23.69
N THR A 195 -6.08 23.12 24.97
CA THR A 195 -5.37 21.94 25.47
C THR A 195 -5.98 20.65 24.94
N GLU A 196 -7.31 20.54 24.93
CA GLU A 196 -8.03 19.40 24.36
C GLU A 196 -7.69 19.20 22.87
N VAL A 197 -7.84 20.23 22.05
CA VAL A 197 -7.57 20.15 20.60
C VAL A 197 -6.08 19.93 20.32
N ARG A 198 -5.17 20.46 21.16
CA ARG A 198 -3.73 20.18 21.07
C ARG A 198 -3.44 18.70 21.32
N ASN A 199 -4.06 18.09 22.33
CA ASN A 199 -3.89 16.68 22.64
C ASN A 199 -4.42 15.80 21.50
N GLU A 200 -5.61 16.12 20.97
CA GLU A 200 -6.19 15.44 19.80
C GLU A 200 -5.26 15.53 18.57
N TYR A 201 -4.69 16.70 18.31
CA TYR A 201 -3.73 16.89 17.21
C TYR A 201 -2.49 16.01 17.39
N LEU A 202 -1.89 15.98 18.59
CA LEU A 202 -0.70 15.19 18.87
C LEU A 202 -0.96 13.68 18.76
N LEU A 203 -2.10 13.20 19.27
CA LEU A 203 -2.51 11.81 19.17
C LEU A 203 -2.75 11.40 17.71
N THR A 204 -3.46 12.23 16.94
CA THR A 204 -3.72 11.98 15.51
C THR A 204 -2.42 11.99 14.71
N LEU A 205 -1.50 12.91 15.02
CA LEU A 205 -0.18 12.98 14.39
C LEU A 205 0.66 11.73 14.69
N ALA A 206 0.66 11.26 15.95
CA ALA A 206 1.36 10.04 16.35
C ALA A 206 0.78 8.80 15.64
N ALA A 207 -0.55 8.69 15.57
CA ALA A 207 -1.22 7.61 14.85
C ALA A 207 -0.82 7.60 13.36
N VAL A 208 -0.92 8.73 12.65
CA VAL A 208 -0.53 8.83 11.23
C VAL A 208 0.94 8.47 11.02
N ARG A 209 1.85 8.89 11.90
CA ARG A 209 3.27 8.54 11.83
C ARG A 209 3.49 7.03 12.00
N ALA A 210 2.80 6.40 12.94
CA ALA A 210 2.85 4.95 13.14
C ALA A 210 2.30 4.19 11.92
N HIS A 211 1.16 4.61 11.37
CA HIS A 211 0.60 4.04 10.13
C HIS A 211 1.59 4.15 8.96
N ARG A 212 2.27 5.29 8.82
CA ARG A 212 3.25 5.51 7.75
C ARG A 212 4.53 4.68 7.95
N HIS A 213 5.00 4.53 9.20
CA HIS A 213 6.16 3.70 9.50
C HIS A 213 5.87 2.20 9.32
N SER A 214 4.69 1.73 9.73
CA SER A 214 4.23 0.36 9.47
C SER A 214 4.12 0.08 7.98
N ALA A 215 3.50 0.99 7.22
CA ALA A 215 3.41 0.88 5.76
C ALA A 215 4.78 0.92 5.06
N GLY A 216 5.70 1.78 5.53
CA GLY A 216 7.06 1.91 4.98
C GLY A 216 7.96 0.71 5.29
N SER A 217 7.90 0.18 6.51
CA SER A 217 8.68 -0.99 6.93
C SER A 217 8.23 -2.29 6.24
N LEU A 218 6.92 -2.45 6.01
CA LEU A 218 6.37 -3.51 5.16
C LEU A 218 6.84 -3.39 3.70
N TRP A 219 6.98 -2.16 3.20
CA TRP A 219 7.49 -1.87 1.85
C TRP A 219 8.98 -2.20 1.69
N PHE A 220 9.83 -1.80 2.64
CA PHE A 220 11.27 -2.12 2.61
C PHE A 220 11.51 -3.63 2.75
N ARG A 221 10.77 -4.30 3.64
CA ARG A 221 10.86 -5.75 3.82
C ARG A 221 10.47 -6.55 2.58
N ARG A 222 9.52 -6.05 1.76
CA ARG A 222 9.13 -6.67 0.48
C ARG A 222 10.08 -6.40 -0.69
N ARG A 223 10.95 -5.38 -0.60
CA ARG A 223 11.92 -5.07 -1.67
C ARG A 223 13.27 -5.77 -1.55
N GLY A 224 13.52 -6.52 -0.46
CA GLY A 224 14.80 -7.22 -0.30
C GLY A 224 16.03 -6.30 -0.36
N LEU A 225 15.85 -5.01 -0.06
CA LEU A 225 16.98 -4.08 0.04
C LEU A 225 17.46 -4.06 1.49
N PRO A 226 18.77 -4.23 1.75
CA PRO A 226 19.31 -4.17 3.09
C PRO A 226 19.03 -2.78 3.65
N GLY A 227 18.41 -2.72 4.84
CA GLY A 227 18.16 -1.47 5.52
C GLY A 227 19.49 -0.78 5.79
N GLU A 228 19.66 0.45 5.32
CA GLU A 228 20.73 1.30 5.80
C GLU A 228 20.45 1.63 7.27
N GLY A 229 21.29 1.07 8.14
CA GLY A 229 21.44 1.50 9.52
C GLY A 229 22.29 2.78 9.57
N GLY A 230 21.84 3.72 10.38
CA GLY A 230 22.48 5.00 10.68
C GLY A 230 21.53 5.87 11.49
#